data_AF-A0A7W1LXQ4-F1
#
_entry.id   AF-A0A7W1LXQ4-F1
#
_cell.length_a   1.000
_cell.length_b   1.000
_cell.length_c   1.000
_cell.angle_alpha   90.00
_cell.angle_beta   90.00
_cell.angle_gamma   90.00
#
_symmetry.space_group_name_H-M   'P 1'
#
loop_
_entity.id
_entity.type
_entity.pdbx_description
1 polymer ?
#
loop_
_entity_poly.entity_id
_entity_poly.type
_entity_poly.pdbx_seq_one_letter_code
_entity_poly.pdbx_strand_id
1 'polypeptide(L)'
;MTTQQSAPVSSQIPPASALCIKLLSPDPLTPLPRLQNQLTVRQSLEWLRRYNSCGLTQSIEFLRLASESSRMLTLYEEMFPREWEASTKAVFTPSKESSLYTEREAEFFTLLDRHVAPLNTDWLYENDEGRMPFVPIYPLQEYDWYYDEGPFEELPLAYQLALALNRTDSEVFDNFCELHNVAPEVLPAGKVNWERLSRVMCAGNTPLKYLPQTIDMTAYSTGNPLLDWHPEAGEAEVGWTLEELQWLGSLRRQGELLQQRAARLSRWLSGPDTLEDRLTFCIRLWNLAGTEHDQLLATKEAVGRACAFEVRRFRSRINPHADQLTLFDLHPSSERRASLRRRATHLPTP
;
A
#
# COMPACT_ATOMS: atom_id res chain seq x y z
N MET A 1 2.00 9.74 -67.30
CA MET A 1 1.44 8.57 -66.59
C MET A 1 1.93 8.66 -65.15
N THR A 2 1.13 9.27 -64.28
CA THR A 2 1.41 9.32 -62.84
C THR A 2 0.06 9.29 -62.14
N THR A 3 -0.32 8.10 -61.71
CA THR A 3 -1.56 7.80 -61.01
C THR A 3 -1.38 8.22 -59.54
N GLN A 4 -2.05 9.29 -59.11
CA GLN A 4 -2.23 9.57 -57.68
C GLN A 4 -3.30 8.61 -57.14
N GLN A 5 -2.88 7.62 -56.36
CA GLN A 5 -3.75 6.80 -55.55
C GLN A 5 -4.22 7.61 -54.34
N SER A 6 -5.51 7.91 -54.30
CA SER A 6 -6.23 8.35 -53.11
C SER A 6 -6.29 7.20 -52.10
N ALA A 7 -5.74 7.43 -50.90
CA ALA A 7 -5.89 6.51 -49.78
C ALA A 7 -7.37 6.46 -49.34
N PRO A 8 -7.89 5.28 -48.97
CA PRO A 8 -9.25 5.17 -48.46
C PRO A 8 -9.33 5.83 -47.08
N VAL A 9 -10.30 6.74 -46.93
CA VAL A 9 -10.72 7.27 -45.64
C VAL A 9 -11.25 6.09 -44.82
N SER A 10 -10.42 5.60 -43.91
CA SER A 10 -10.81 4.61 -42.91
C SER A 10 -11.89 5.23 -42.04
N SER A 11 -13.14 4.82 -42.26
CA SER A 11 -14.27 5.15 -41.39
C SER A 11 -14.14 4.31 -40.12
N GLN A 12 -13.25 4.74 -39.23
CA GLN A 12 -13.22 4.21 -37.87
C GLN A 12 -14.56 4.56 -37.21
N ILE A 13 -15.41 3.56 -37.07
CA ILE A 13 -16.58 3.64 -36.19
C ILE A 13 -16.02 3.93 -34.81
N PRO A 14 -16.39 5.06 -34.15
CA PRO A 14 -15.90 5.35 -32.82
C PRO A 14 -16.28 4.21 -31.88
N PRO A 15 -15.40 3.85 -30.92
CA PRO A 15 -15.69 2.77 -29.97
C PRO A 15 -17.03 3.03 -29.28
N ALA A 16 -17.78 1.96 -29.00
CA ALA A 16 -19.15 2.04 -28.48
C ALA A 16 -19.26 2.90 -27.19
N SER A 17 -18.18 2.96 -26.40
CA SER A 17 -18.00 3.84 -25.26
C SER A 17 -18.08 5.33 -25.61
N ALA A 18 -17.38 5.77 -26.66
CA ALA A 18 -17.39 7.16 -27.14
C ALA A 18 -18.76 7.59 -27.71
N LEU A 19 -19.54 6.63 -28.25
CA LEU A 19 -20.92 6.87 -28.67
C LEU A 19 -21.89 6.97 -27.48
N CYS A 20 -21.79 6.09 -26.48
CA CYS A 20 -22.63 6.15 -25.28
C CYS A 20 -22.41 7.43 -24.45
N ILE A 21 -21.22 8.00 -24.50
CA ILE A 21 -20.89 9.22 -23.77
C ILE A 21 -21.29 10.50 -24.51
N LYS A 22 -21.27 10.49 -25.84
CA LYS A 22 -22.00 11.51 -26.63
C LYS A 22 -23.49 11.47 -26.36
N LEU A 23 -24.05 10.28 -26.12
CA LEU A 23 -25.44 10.12 -25.71
C LEU A 23 -25.65 10.69 -24.30
N LEU A 24 -24.72 10.58 -23.36
CA LEU A 24 -24.80 11.17 -22.01
C LEU A 24 -24.66 12.70 -21.92
N SER A 25 -24.24 13.37 -23.00
CA SER A 25 -24.34 14.84 -23.14
C SER A 25 -25.68 15.21 -23.78
N PRO A 26 -26.77 15.43 -23.01
CA PRO A 26 -27.95 16.04 -23.61
C PRO A 26 -27.61 17.46 -24.06
N ASP A 27 -28.32 17.92 -25.08
CA ASP A 27 -28.46 19.34 -25.42
C ASP A 27 -28.53 20.19 -24.13
N PRO A 28 -27.75 21.30 -24.01
CA PRO A 28 -27.57 22.06 -22.76
C PRO A 28 -28.86 22.69 -22.19
N LEU A 29 -30.00 22.49 -22.83
CA LEU A 29 -31.29 23.11 -22.51
C LEU A 29 -32.22 22.23 -21.67
N THR A 30 -31.84 21.01 -21.30
CA THR A 30 -32.71 20.13 -20.49
C THR A 30 -32.03 19.70 -19.20
N PRO A 31 -32.47 20.19 -18.03
CA PRO A 31 -31.92 19.75 -16.76
C PRO A 31 -32.21 18.26 -16.56
N LEU A 32 -31.15 17.48 -16.35
CA LEU A 32 -31.25 16.09 -15.94
C LEU A 32 -31.95 16.00 -14.58
N PRO A 33 -32.79 14.97 -14.34
CA PRO A 33 -33.34 14.72 -13.02
C PRO A 33 -32.18 14.53 -12.03
N ARG A 34 -32.24 15.21 -10.89
CA ARG A 34 -31.29 14.96 -9.80
C ARG A 34 -31.37 13.49 -9.42
N LEU A 35 -30.25 12.76 -9.56
CA LEU A 35 -30.11 11.36 -9.19
C LEU A 35 -30.35 11.07 -7.69
N GLN A 36 -30.59 12.10 -6.87
CA GLN A 36 -31.06 11.96 -5.48
C GLN A 36 -32.37 11.18 -5.37
N ASN A 37 -33.14 11.03 -6.45
CA ASN A 37 -34.34 10.19 -6.48
C ASN A 37 -34.18 9.12 -7.56
N GLN A 38 -34.30 7.84 -7.16
CA GLN A 38 -34.45 6.73 -8.09
C GLN A 38 -35.47 7.11 -9.18
N LEU A 39 -35.03 7.11 -10.44
CA LEU A 39 -35.94 7.35 -11.56
C LEU A 39 -37.08 6.33 -11.49
N THR A 40 -38.31 6.81 -11.48
CA THR A 40 -39.45 5.90 -11.60
C THR A 40 -39.36 5.16 -12.94
N VAL A 41 -39.86 3.93 -13.02
CA VAL A 41 -39.90 3.13 -14.26
C VAL A 41 -40.43 3.95 -15.45
N ARG A 42 -41.40 4.84 -15.19
CA ARG A 42 -41.96 5.77 -16.20
C ARG A 42 -40.96 6.83 -16.68
N GLN A 43 -40.20 7.45 -15.77
CA GLN A 43 -39.17 8.42 -16.12
C GLN A 43 -38.01 7.74 -16.86
N SER A 44 -37.61 6.54 -16.43
CA SER A 44 -36.62 5.73 -17.15
C SER A 44 -37.09 5.38 -18.55
N LEU A 45 -38.38 5.03 -18.73
CA LEU A 45 -38.97 4.75 -20.04
C LEU A 45 -39.10 5.99 -20.93
N GLU A 46 -39.52 7.14 -20.40
CA GLU A 46 -39.56 8.41 -21.16
C GLU A 46 -38.18 8.88 -21.59
N TRP A 47 -37.19 8.68 -20.72
CA TRP A 47 -35.80 8.96 -21.00
C TRP A 47 -35.25 8.01 -22.07
N LEU A 48 -35.45 6.70 -21.95
CA LEU A 48 -35.11 5.69 -22.98
C LEU A 48 -35.83 5.94 -24.31
N ARG A 49 -37.08 6.41 -24.29
CA ARG A 49 -37.82 6.79 -25.50
C ARG A 49 -37.24 8.00 -26.23
N ARG A 50 -36.51 8.89 -25.55
CA ARG A 50 -35.75 9.96 -26.22
C ARG A 50 -34.51 9.44 -26.94
N TYR A 51 -34.00 8.26 -26.54
CA TYR A 51 -32.94 7.51 -27.22
C TYR A 51 -33.46 6.48 -28.21
N ASN A 52 -34.76 6.51 -28.57
CA ASN A 52 -35.40 5.54 -29.48
C ASN A 52 -34.89 5.61 -30.94
N SER A 53 -33.87 6.44 -31.19
CA SER A 53 -33.06 6.51 -32.42
C SER A 53 -31.75 5.69 -32.35
N CYS A 54 -31.44 5.08 -31.20
CA CYS A 54 -30.28 4.22 -31.00
C CYS A 54 -30.66 2.74 -31.21
N GLY A 55 -29.77 1.95 -31.81
CA GLY A 55 -29.97 0.50 -31.96
C GLY A 55 -30.07 -0.23 -30.60
N LEU A 56 -30.70 -1.40 -30.57
CA LEU A 56 -30.87 -2.21 -29.35
C LEU A 56 -29.55 -2.40 -28.58
N THR A 57 -28.47 -2.74 -29.29
CA THR A 57 -27.13 -2.93 -28.71
C THR A 57 -26.61 -1.68 -28.01
N GLN A 58 -26.82 -0.49 -28.61
CA GLN A 58 -26.39 0.78 -28.03
C GLN A 58 -27.20 1.11 -26.77
N SER A 59 -28.49 0.78 -26.77
CA SER A 59 -29.36 0.98 -25.61
C SER A 59 -28.97 0.07 -24.43
N ILE A 60 -28.62 -1.19 -24.71
CA ILE A 60 -28.13 -2.13 -23.69
C ILE A 60 -26.80 -1.63 -23.10
N GLU A 61 -25.86 -1.24 -23.95
CA GLU A 61 -24.56 -0.75 -23.51
C GLU A 61 -24.68 0.54 -22.69
N PHE A 62 -25.56 1.44 -23.12
CA PHE A 62 -25.89 2.63 -22.34
C PHE A 62 -26.40 2.28 -20.94
N LEU A 63 -27.36 1.35 -20.84
CA LEU A 63 -27.93 0.95 -19.55
C LEU A 63 -26.89 0.29 -18.64
N ARG A 64 -25.97 -0.50 -19.21
CA ARG A 64 -24.85 -1.10 -18.49
C ARG A 64 -23.95 -0.02 -17.89
N LEU A 65 -23.50 0.95 -18.70
CA LEU A 65 -22.67 2.06 -18.25
C LEU A 65 -23.38 2.92 -17.20
N ALA A 66 -24.65 3.24 -17.39
CA ALA A 66 -25.44 4.00 -16.42
C ALA A 66 -25.57 3.26 -15.08
N SER A 67 -25.73 1.93 -15.11
CA SER A 67 -25.77 1.11 -13.90
C SER A 67 -24.42 1.10 -13.18
N GLU A 68 -23.32 0.96 -13.92
CA GLU A 68 -21.96 1.01 -13.37
C GLU A 68 -21.66 2.38 -12.76
N SER A 69 -22.02 3.45 -13.44
CA SER A 69 -21.86 4.81 -12.93
C SER A 69 -22.71 5.09 -11.71
N SER A 70 -23.98 4.65 -11.70
CA SER A 70 -24.83 4.78 -10.52
C SER A 70 -24.18 4.11 -9.30
N ARG A 71 -23.58 2.93 -9.48
CA ARG A 71 -22.87 2.23 -8.40
C ARG A 71 -21.66 3.04 -7.90
N MET A 72 -20.80 3.53 -8.80
CA MET A 72 -19.63 4.32 -8.41
C MET A 72 -20.01 5.61 -7.68
N LEU A 73 -21.00 6.32 -8.19
CA LEU A 73 -21.46 7.58 -7.60
C LEU A 73 -22.12 7.38 -6.24
N THR A 74 -22.81 6.25 -6.04
CA THR A 74 -23.33 5.87 -4.71
C THR A 74 -22.19 5.65 -3.72
N LEU A 75 -21.12 4.95 -4.13
CA LEU A 75 -19.94 4.77 -3.30
C LEU A 75 -19.25 6.10 -2.98
N TYR A 76 -19.18 7.02 -3.94
CA TYR A 76 -18.66 8.36 -3.71
C TYR A 76 -19.48 9.11 -2.64
N GLU A 77 -20.80 9.18 -2.80
CA GLU A 77 -21.70 9.83 -1.84
C GLU A 77 -21.57 9.22 -0.43
N GLU A 78 -21.46 7.90 -0.32
CA GLU A 78 -21.33 7.21 0.96
C GLU A 78 -19.97 7.41 1.63
N MET A 79 -18.88 7.39 0.86
CA MET A 79 -17.52 7.46 1.42
C MET A 79 -17.04 8.89 1.69
N PHE A 80 -17.45 9.84 0.85
CA PHE A 80 -16.98 11.22 0.88
C PHE A 80 -18.17 12.19 0.77
N PRO A 81 -19.12 12.15 1.73
CA PRO A 81 -20.39 12.90 1.62
C PRO A 81 -20.18 14.41 1.55
N ARG A 82 -19.14 14.94 2.19
CA ARG A 82 -18.85 16.38 2.19
C ARG A 82 -18.32 16.83 0.83
N GLU A 83 -17.39 16.08 0.26
CA GLU A 83 -16.82 16.31 -1.05
C GLU A 83 -17.88 16.15 -2.14
N TRP A 84 -18.74 15.14 -2.01
CA TRP A 84 -19.91 14.94 -2.86
C TRP A 84 -20.84 16.15 -2.88
N GLU A 85 -21.27 16.62 -1.70
CA GLU A 85 -22.14 17.79 -1.57
C GLU A 85 -21.50 19.09 -2.10
N ALA A 86 -20.20 19.26 -1.88
CA ALA A 86 -19.46 20.45 -2.29
C ALA A 86 -19.09 20.47 -3.78
N SER A 87 -19.08 19.31 -4.43
CA SER A 87 -18.57 19.17 -5.78
C SER A 87 -19.49 19.83 -6.82
N THR A 88 -18.89 20.43 -7.84
CA THR A 88 -19.57 21.06 -8.98
C THR A 88 -19.35 20.29 -10.28
N LYS A 89 -18.67 19.13 -10.19
CA LYS A 89 -18.34 18.27 -11.34
C LYS A 89 -19.59 17.65 -11.94
N ALA A 90 -19.61 17.54 -13.26
CA ALA A 90 -20.76 17.00 -13.97
C ALA A 90 -20.87 15.48 -13.78
N VAL A 91 -22.11 15.01 -13.56
CA VAL A 91 -22.42 13.60 -13.28
C VAL A 91 -22.48 12.74 -14.54
N PHE A 92 -22.66 13.36 -15.71
CA PHE A 92 -22.84 12.65 -16.99
C PHE A 92 -21.92 13.18 -18.10
N THR A 93 -21.14 14.22 -17.83
CA THR A 93 -20.12 14.68 -18.78
C THR A 93 -18.88 13.81 -18.59
N PRO A 94 -18.31 13.26 -19.66
CA PRO A 94 -17.04 12.55 -19.58
C PRO A 94 -15.94 13.44 -19.01
N SER A 95 -15.01 12.85 -18.28
CA SER A 95 -13.85 13.57 -17.79
C SER A 95 -12.93 13.98 -18.95
N LYS A 96 -12.03 14.93 -18.68
CA LYS A 96 -11.04 15.31 -19.70
C LYS A 96 -9.97 14.24 -19.85
N GLU A 97 -9.76 13.50 -18.77
CA GLU A 97 -8.75 12.48 -18.59
C GLU A 97 -9.19 11.15 -19.21
N SER A 98 -10.50 10.86 -19.23
CA SER A 98 -11.02 9.59 -19.75
C SER A 98 -12.36 9.74 -20.44
N SER A 99 -12.46 9.06 -21.58
CA SER A 99 -13.73 8.87 -22.28
C SER A 99 -14.55 7.69 -21.74
N LEU A 100 -14.21 7.12 -20.58
CA LEU A 100 -14.95 6.00 -19.97
C LEU A 100 -15.65 6.38 -18.67
N TYR A 101 -15.19 7.46 -18.03
CA TYR A 101 -15.67 7.91 -16.74
C TYR A 101 -16.12 9.37 -16.81
N THR A 102 -17.06 9.72 -15.95
CA THR A 102 -17.58 11.07 -15.83
C THR A 102 -16.64 11.93 -14.99
N GLU A 103 -16.73 13.25 -15.11
CA GLU A 103 -15.93 14.18 -14.29
C GLU A 103 -16.06 13.90 -12.79
N ARG A 104 -17.26 13.47 -12.36
CA ARG A 104 -17.55 13.19 -10.96
C ARG A 104 -17.04 11.83 -10.49
N GLU A 105 -16.98 10.84 -11.38
CA GLU A 105 -16.30 9.57 -11.10
C GLU A 105 -14.77 9.75 -11.03
N ALA A 106 -14.21 10.57 -11.92
CA ALA A 106 -12.79 10.91 -11.88
C ALA A 106 -12.40 11.58 -10.56
N GLU A 107 -13.24 12.51 -10.06
CA GLU A 107 -13.06 13.10 -8.73
C GLU A 107 -13.09 12.05 -7.61
N PHE A 108 -14.00 11.08 -7.69
CA PHE A 108 -14.04 9.97 -6.74
C PHE A 108 -12.74 9.14 -6.77
N PHE A 109 -12.20 8.82 -7.94
CA PHE A 109 -10.93 8.09 -8.03
C PHE A 109 -9.75 8.88 -7.46
N THR A 110 -9.69 10.20 -7.67
CA THR A 110 -8.68 11.05 -7.02
C THR A 110 -8.81 11.00 -5.50
N LEU A 111 -10.03 10.97 -4.95
CA LEU A 111 -10.23 10.86 -3.50
C LEU A 111 -9.84 9.47 -2.97
N LEU A 112 -10.14 8.41 -3.72
CA LEU A 112 -9.72 7.05 -3.36
C LEU A 112 -8.19 6.92 -3.38
N ASP A 113 -7.53 7.39 -4.44
CA ASP A 113 -6.07 7.41 -4.56
C ASP A 113 -5.42 8.19 -3.41
N ARG A 114 -6.06 9.28 -2.98
CA ARG A 114 -5.55 10.12 -1.89
C ARG A 114 -5.81 9.58 -0.49
N HIS A 115 -6.92 8.89 -0.26
CA HIS A 115 -7.40 8.59 1.10
C HIS A 115 -7.58 7.10 1.40
N VAL A 116 -7.70 6.25 0.39
CA VAL A 116 -8.11 4.84 0.55
C VAL A 116 -6.98 3.89 0.21
N ALA A 117 -6.47 3.92 -1.01
CA ALA A 117 -5.33 3.10 -1.44
C ALA A 117 -4.74 3.74 -2.70
N PRO A 118 -3.45 3.55 -3.01
CA PRO A 118 -2.90 3.97 -4.28
C PRO A 118 -3.75 3.41 -5.42
N LEU A 119 -4.18 4.28 -6.32
CA LEU A 119 -4.80 3.91 -7.57
C LEU A 119 -3.91 4.46 -8.68
N ASN A 120 -3.47 3.60 -9.60
CA ASN A 120 -2.86 4.07 -10.83
C ASN A 120 -3.97 4.69 -11.70
N THR A 121 -4.29 5.96 -11.45
CA THR A 121 -5.36 6.67 -12.15
C THR A 121 -5.05 6.81 -13.64
N ASP A 122 -3.78 6.93 -14.00
CA ASP A 122 -3.35 7.03 -15.39
C ASP A 122 -3.73 5.75 -16.14
N TRP A 123 -3.39 4.58 -15.58
CA TRP A 123 -3.81 3.30 -16.16
C TRP A 123 -5.34 3.14 -16.18
N LEU A 124 -6.05 3.60 -15.14
CA LEU A 124 -7.51 3.56 -15.11
C LEU A 124 -8.14 4.42 -16.22
N TYR A 125 -7.53 5.56 -16.56
CA TYR A 125 -8.04 6.49 -17.58
C TYR A 125 -7.67 6.09 -19.00
N GLU A 126 -6.49 5.49 -19.19
CA GLU A 126 -5.94 5.06 -20.48
C GLU A 126 -6.37 3.63 -20.89
N ASN A 127 -7.12 2.93 -20.05
CA ASN A 127 -7.57 1.58 -20.36
C ASN A 127 -8.56 1.55 -21.54
N ASP A 128 -8.08 1.09 -22.70
CA ASP A 128 -8.89 0.95 -23.92
C ASP A 128 -9.86 -0.24 -23.90
N GLU A 129 -9.71 -1.16 -22.94
CA GLU A 129 -10.53 -2.38 -22.80
C GLU A 129 -11.88 -2.12 -22.08
N GLY A 130 -12.05 -0.92 -21.52
CA GLY A 130 -13.29 -0.47 -20.93
C GLY A 130 -13.19 -0.16 -19.44
N ARG A 131 -14.35 -0.07 -18.79
CA ARG A 131 -14.43 0.28 -17.36
C ARG A 131 -13.91 -0.86 -16.50
N MET A 132 -13.14 -0.53 -15.48
CA MET A 132 -12.53 -1.50 -14.59
C MET A 132 -13.58 -2.22 -13.75
N PRO A 133 -13.69 -3.57 -13.84
CA PRO A 133 -14.66 -4.33 -13.09
C PRO A 133 -14.31 -4.40 -11.59
N PHE A 134 -13.04 -4.24 -11.25
CA PHE A 134 -12.47 -4.35 -9.91
C PHE A 134 -11.53 -3.17 -9.60
N VAL A 135 -11.15 -3.04 -8.34
CA VAL A 135 -10.13 -2.09 -7.86
C VAL A 135 -8.80 -2.85 -7.77
N PRO A 136 -7.79 -2.51 -8.59
CA PRO A 136 -6.47 -3.11 -8.49
C PRO A 136 -5.78 -2.70 -7.18
N ILE A 137 -5.06 -3.64 -6.56
CA ILE A 137 -4.20 -3.38 -5.41
C ILE A 137 -2.83 -2.94 -5.93
N TYR A 138 -2.55 -1.64 -5.85
CA TYR A 138 -1.24 -1.08 -6.18
C TYR A 138 -0.32 -0.99 -4.95
N PRO A 139 1.00 -1.07 -5.14
CA PRO A 139 1.95 -0.97 -4.05
C PRO A 139 1.87 0.40 -3.38
N LEU A 140 1.87 0.38 -2.05
CA LEU A 140 2.05 1.56 -1.20
C LEU A 140 3.55 1.84 -0.95
N GLN A 141 4.42 0.85 -1.15
CA GLN A 141 5.87 1.08 -1.06
C GLN A 141 6.34 1.92 -2.24
N GLU A 142 7.13 2.95 -1.95
CA GLU A 142 7.74 3.84 -2.95
C GLU A 142 9.00 3.23 -3.59
N TYR A 143 9.60 2.25 -2.93
CA TYR A 143 10.85 1.63 -3.33
C TYR A 143 10.58 0.19 -3.78
N ASP A 144 11.24 -0.22 -4.85
CA ASP A 144 11.25 -1.60 -5.33
C ASP A 144 12.69 -2.14 -5.29
N TRP A 145 12.89 -3.23 -4.56
CA TRP A 145 14.14 -3.98 -4.45
C TRP A 145 13.95 -5.45 -4.85
N TYR A 146 12.87 -5.76 -5.58
CA TYR A 146 12.58 -7.12 -6.01
C TYR A 146 13.59 -7.61 -7.06
N TYR A 147 13.84 -6.78 -8.08
CA TYR A 147 14.78 -7.10 -9.16
C TYR A 147 16.18 -6.49 -8.99
N ASP A 148 16.48 -5.91 -7.83
CA ASP A 148 17.74 -5.20 -7.56
C ASP A 148 18.05 -4.09 -8.58
N GLU A 149 17.02 -3.52 -9.22
CA GLU A 149 17.15 -2.52 -10.29
C GLU A 149 17.27 -1.07 -9.77
N GLY A 150 17.10 -0.85 -8.46
CA GLY A 150 17.21 0.46 -7.82
C GLY A 150 18.55 0.68 -7.11
N PRO A 151 19.04 1.94 -7.02
CA PRO A 151 20.27 2.25 -6.29
C PRO A 151 20.07 2.02 -4.79
N PHE A 152 20.70 0.96 -4.28
CA PHE A 152 20.67 0.57 -2.86
C PHE A 152 21.00 1.74 -1.93
N GLU A 153 21.91 2.62 -2.35
CA GLU A 153 22.39 3.79 -1.62
C GLU A 153 21.32 4.87 -1.42
N GLU A 154 20.31 4.93 -2.28
CA GLU A 154 19.21 5.91 -2.19
C GLU A 154 18.11 5.46 -1.23
N LEU A 155 18.10 4.19 -0.84
CA LEU A 155 17.12 3.67 0.11
C LEU A 155 17.31 4.32 1.49
N PRO A 156 16.23 4.61 2.22
CA PRO A 156 16.32 4.96 3.62
C PRO A 156 17.14 3.93 4.43
N LEU A 157 17.99 4.40 5.33
CA LEU A 157 18.96 3.57 6.06
C LEU A 157 18.34 2.36 6.80
N ALA A 158 17.10 2.47 7.28
CA ALA A 158 16.40 1.33 7.87
C ALA A 158 16.12 0.20 6.86
N TYR A 159 15.77 0.54 5.62
CA TYR A 159 15.58 -0.44 4.55
C TYR A 159 16.91 -1.03 4.09
N GLN A 160 17.96 -0.21 3.95
CA GLN A 160 19.31 -0.71 3.64
C GLN A 160 19.77 -1.75 4.67
N LEU A 161 19.67 -1.42 5.97
CA LEU A 161 20.01 -2.36 7.04
C LEU A 161 19.13 -3.60 7.01
N ALA A 162 17.82 -3.45 6.78
CA ALA A 162 16.89 -4.57 6.73
C ALA A 162 17.17 -5.52 5.55
N LEU A 163 17.49 -4.99 4.36
CA LEU A 163 17.88 -5.77 3.19
C LEU A 163 19.20 -6.51 3.42
N ALA A 164 20.21 -5.79 3.95
CA ALA A 164 21.50 -6.38 4.29
C ALA A 164 21.35 -7.54 5.29
N LEU A 165 20.49 -7.39 6.30
CA LEU A 165 20.20 -8.45 7.27
C LEU A 165 19.36 -9.59 6.71
N ASN A 166 18.51 -9.36 5.71
CA ASN A 166 17.72 -10.42 5.06
C ASN A 166 18.55 -11.24 4.05
N ARG A 167 19.62 -10.65 3.51
CA ARG A 167 20.45 -11.25 2.46
C ARG A 167 21.91 -11.36 2.90
N THR A 168 22.11 -11.95 4.08
CA THR A 168 23.40 -12.05 4.78
C THR A 168 24.50 -12.76 4.00
N ASP A 169 24.12 -13.60 3.04
CA ASP A 169 24.98 -14.41 2.18
C ASP A 169 25.17 -13.81 0.77
N SER A 170 24.74 -12.56 0.57
CA SER A 170 24.80 -11.86 -0.71
C SER A 170 25.72 -10.65 -0.68
N GLU A 171 26.11 -10.19 -1.87
CA GLU A 171 26.86 -8.94 -2.09
C GLU A 171 26.17 -7.71 -1.47
N VAL A 172 24.86 -7.77 -1.21
CA VAL A 172 24.10 -6.70 -0.56
C VAL A 172 24.62 -6.41 0.86
N PHE A 173 25.01 -7.45 1.62
CA PHE A 173 25.53 -7.25 2.97
C PHE A 173 26.96 -6.65 2.94
N ASP A 174 27.79 -7.10 2.02
CA ASP A 174 29.15 -6.59 1.85
C ASP A 174 29.13 -5.12 1.39
N ASN A 175 28.32 -4.80 0.38
CA ASN A 175 28.10 -3.42 -0.09
C ASN A 175 27.59 -2.51 1.04
N PHE A 176 26.68 -3.01 1.88
CA PHE A 176 26.21 -2.26 3.05
C PHE A 176 27.34 -1.98 4.05
N CYS A 177 28.19 -2.96 4.34
CA CYS A 177 29.31 -2.79 5.26
C CYS A 177 30.33 -1.78 4.72
N GLU A 178 30.65 -1.85 3.43
CA GLU A 178 31.54 -0.91 2.75
C GLU A 178 30.97 0.52 2.76
N LEU A 179 29.69 0.67 2.39
CA LEU A 179 29.01 1.97 2.31
C LEU A 179 29.00 2.70 3.67
N HIS A 180 28.82 1.96 4.77
CA HIS A 180 28.66 2.53 6.11
C HIS A 180 29.88 2.33 7.02
N ASN A 181 31.00 1.84 6.50
CA ASN A 181 32.22 1.51 7.25
C ASN A 181 31.95 0.61 8.47
N VAL A 182 31.07 -0.37 8.33
CA VAL A 182 30.77 -1.34 9.40
C VAL A 182 31.78 -2.48 9.32
N ALA A 183 32.46 -2.77 10.43
CA ALA A 183 33.48 -3.81 10.47
C ALA A 183 32.90 -5.20 10.13
N PRO A 184 33.48 -5.93 9.16
CA PRO A 184 32.98 -7.25 8.72
C PRO A 184 33.13 -8.36 9.78
N GLU A 185 33.87 -8.10 10.86
CA GLU A 185 34.07 -9.04 11.98
C GLU A 185 32.77 -9.39 12.71
N VAL A 186 31.68 -8.64 12.49
CA VAL A 186 30.34 -8.92 13.00
C VAL A 186 29.49 -9.52 11.86
N LEU A 187 29.89 -10.66 11.32
CA LEU A 187 29.08 -11.33 10.29
C LEU A 187 27.69 -11.68 10.83
N PRO A 188 26.61 -11.39 10.10
CA PRO A 188 25.25 -11.65 10.53
C PRO A 188 24.98 -13.16 10.54
N ALA A 189 24.27 -13.65 11.56
CA ALA A 189 23.84 -15.04 11.62
C ALA A 189 22.92 -15.36 10.44
N GLY A 190 23.19 -16.44 9.71
CA GLY A 190 22.42 -16.81 8.52
C GLY A 190 20.99 -17.29 8.79
N LYS A 191 20.69 -17.77 10.01
CA LYS A 191 19.32 -18.08 10.44
C LYS A 191 19.03 -17.43 11.79
N VAL A 192 17.91 -16.73 11.86
CA VAL A 192 17.47 -15.99 13.05
C VAL A 192 16.15 -16.52 13.59
N ASN A 193 16.05 -16.65 14.92
CA ASN A 193 14.80 -16.91 15.59
C ASN A 193 13.99 -15.61 15.71
N TRP A 194 12.91 -15.49 14.93
CA TRP A 194 12.12 -14.26 14.83
C TRP A 194 11.52 -13.78 16.16
N GLU A 195 11.00 -14.71 16.97
CA GLU A 195 10.45 -14.39 18.29
C GLU A 195 11.53 -13.87 19.25
N ARG A 196 12.76 -14.37 19.11
CA ARG A 196 13.91 -13.91 19.88
C ARG A 196 14.36 -12.53 19.42
N LEU A 197 14.51 -12.31 18.11
CA LEU A 197 14.86 -11.01 17.55
C LEU A 197 13.87 -9.94 18.01
N SER A 198 12.58 -10.21 17.87
CA SER A 198 11.51 -9.33 18.31
C SER A 198 11.63 -8.98 19.80
N ARG A 199 11.88 -9.96 20.66
CA ARG A 199 12.07 -9.72 22.11
C ARG A 199 13.29 -8.86 22.42
N VAL A 200 14.41 -9.15 21.77
CA VAL A 200 15.67 -8.44 21.99
C VAL A 200 15.56 -6.98 21.54
N MET A 201 15.01 -6.74 20.34
CA MET A 201 14.83 -5.39 19.80
C MET A 201 13.75 -4.60 20.56
N CYS A 202 12.77 -5.28 21.17
CA CYS A 202 11.71 -4.64 21.98
C CYS A 202 12.08 -4.42 23.45
N ALA A 203 13.23 -4.89 23.93
CA ALA A 203 13.61 -4.77 25.34
C ALA A 203 13.87 -3.31 25.80
N GLY A 204 13.90 -2.35 24.88
CA GLY A 204 14.08 -0.93 25.16
C GLY A 204 13.01 -0.03 24.53
N ASN A 205 12.90 1.21 25.03
CA ASN A 205 12.08 2.24 24.40
C ASN A 205 12.86 2.99 23.29
N THR A 206 13.50 2.23 22.40
CA THR A 206 14.28 2.74 21.28
C THR A 206 13.53 2.50 19.96
N PRO A 207 13.75 3.32 18.92
CA PRO A 207 13.22 3.05 17.58
C PRO A 207 13.63 1.70 16.98
N LEU A 208 14.67 1.08 17.53
CA LEU A 208 15.13 -0.26 17.19
C LEU A 208 14.05 -1.35 17.23
N LYS A 209 13.03 -1.19 18.09
CA LYS A 209 11.87 -2.10 18.14
C LYS A 209 11.10 -2.21 16.82
N TYR A 210 11.33 -1.27 15.89
CA TYR A 210 10.72 -1.28 14.56
C TYR A 210 11.53 -2.06 13.53
N LEU A 211 12.79 -2.43 13.82
CA LEU A 211 13.65 -3.14 12.87
C LEU A 211 13.06 -4.48 12.40
N PRO A 212 12.50 -5.36 13.26
CA PRO A 212 11.85 -6.58 12.80
C PRO A 212 10.74 -6.30 11.78
N GLN A 213 9.92 -5.29 12.04
CA GLN A 213 8.87 -4.90 11.12
C GLN A 213 9.41 -4.35 9.79
N THR A 214 10.50 -3.58 9.82
CA THR A 214 11.14 -3.10 8.58
C THR A 214 11.74 -4.25 7.77
N ILE A 215 12.24 -5.29 8.44
CA ILE A 215 12.69 -6.53 7.81
C ILE A 215 11.50 -7.30 7.17
N ASP A 216 10.35 -7.37 7.84
CA ASP A 216 9.14 -7.95 7.25
C ASP A 216 8.70 -7.18 5.98
N MET A 217 8.85 -5.84 5.98
CA MET A 217 8.55 -4.99 4.82
C MET A 217 9.48 -5.28 3.64
N THR A 218 10.78 -5.46 3.87
CA THR A 218 11.74 -5.78 2.79
C THR A 218 11.63 -7.21 2.29
N ALA A 219 11.02 -8.09 3.09
CA ALA A 219 10.70 -9.46 2.70
C ALA A 219 9.27 -9.62 2.15
N TYR A 220 8.51 -8.54 1.94
CA TYR A 220 7.11 -8.59 1.48
C TYR A 220 6.23 -9.53 2.32
N SER A 221 6.37 -9.49 3.65
CA SER A 221 5.77 -10.46 4.58
C SER A 221 5.05 -9.81 5.77
N THR A 222 4.61 -8.57 5.61
CA THR A 222 3.97 -7.77 6.67
C THR A 222 2.54 -8.21 7.00
N GLY A 223 1.92 -9.01 6.13
CA GLY A 223 0.49 -9.32 6.16
C GLY A 223 -0.39 -8.18 5.64
N ASN A 224 0.20 -7.19 4.99
CA ASN A 224 -0.49 -6.07 4.37
C ASN A 224 -0.27 -6.12 2.85
N PRO A 225 -1.28 -6.51 2.05
CA PRO A 225 -1.15 -6.64 0.59
C PRO A 225 -0.62 -5.40 -0.12
N LEU A 226 -0.85 -4.19 0.41
CA LEU A 226 -0.32 -2.95 -0.18
C LEU A 226 1.19 -2.79 0.03
N LEU A 227 1.75 -3.41 1.07
CA LEU A 227 3.20 -3.41 1.33
C LEU A 227 3.88 -4.70 0.88
N ASP A 228 3.12 -5.77 0.71
CA ASP A 228 3.62 -7.08 0.32
C ASP A 228 3.49 -7.34 -1.19
N TRP A 229 3.11 -6.30 -1.95
CA TRP A 229 3.04 -6.35 -3.40
C TRP A 229 4.45 -6.43 -4.00
N HIS A 230 4.65 -7.36 -4.93
CA HIS A 230 5.85 -7.46 -5.75
C HIS A 230 5.46 -7.97 -7.16
N PRO A 231 6.31 -7.78 -8.20
CA PRO A 231 5.97 -8.13 -9.58
C PRO A 231 5.54 -9.59 -9.82
N GLU A 232 6.00 -10.52 -8.98
CA GLU A 232 5.64 -11.95 -9.06
C GLU A 232 4.46 -12.36 -8.16
N ALA A 233 3.89 -11.44 -7.35
CA ALA A 233 2.77 -11.72 -6.45
C ALA A 233 1.45 -12.00 -7.21
N GLY A 234 1.42 -11.67 -8.51
CA GLY A 234 0.21 -11.65 -9.32
C GLY A 234 -0.64 -10.40 -9.07
N GLU A 235 -1.65 -10.21 -9.91
CA GLU A 235 -2.62 -9.12 -9.77
C GLU A 235 -3.61 -9.46 -8.66
N ALA A 236 -3.61 -8.65 -7.60
CA ALA A 236 -4.62 -8.72 -6.55
C ALA A 236 -5.65 -7.63 -6.79
N GLU A 237 -6.93 -8.00 -6.69
CA GLU A 237 -8.05 -7.12 -6.99
C GLU A 237 -9.13 -7.26 -5.92
N VAL A 238 -9.89 -6.19 -5.69
CA VAL A 238 -11.11 -6.22 -4.85
C VAL A 238 -12.30 -5.64 -5.58
N GLY A 239 -13.51 -5.98 -5.14
CA GLY A 239 -14.72 -5.41 -5.70
C GLY A 239 -14.92 -3.93 -5.37
N TRP A 240 -15.70 -3.29 -6.22
CA TRP A 240 -16.24 -1.96 -5.97
C TRP A 240 -17.45 -2.06 -5.03
N THR A 241 -17.17 -2.28 -3.75
CA THR A 241 -18.14 -2.27 -2.65
C THR A 241 -17.65 -1.38 -1.51
N LEU A 242 -18.57 -0.85 -0.71
CA LEU A 242 -18.21 0.00 0.43
C LEU A 242 -17.30 -0.75 1.43
N GLU A 243 -17.61 -2.02 1.70
CA GLU A 243 -16.85 -2.85 2.64
C GLU A 243 -15.40 -3.05 2.17
N GLU A 244 -15.20 -3.41 0.90
CA GLU A 244 -13.87 -3.64 0.34
C GLU A 244 -13.05 -2.35 0.26
N LEU A 245 -13.67 -1.22 -0.11
CA LEU A 245 -12.99 0.08 -0.11
C LEU A 245 -12.63 0.54 1.31
N GLN A 246 -13.49 0.30 2.30
CA GLN A 246 -13.17 0.58 3.70
C GLN A 246 -12.03 -0.32 4.23
N TRP A 247 -12.03 -1.59 3.81
CA TRP A 247 -10.95 -2.53 4.11
C TRP A 247 -9.62 -2.06 3.51
N LEU A 248 -9.58 -1.67 2.23
CA LEU A 248 -8.41 -1.05 1.60
C LEU A 248 -7.94 0.18 2.37
N GLY A 249 -8.85 1.07 2.75
CA GLY A 249 -8.53 2.23 3.59
C GLY A 249 -7.91 1.85 4.95
N SER A 250 -8.32 0.71 5.52
CA SER A 250 -7.72 0.18 6.75
C SER A 250 -6.31 -0.36 6.51
N LEU A 251 -6.08 -1.05 5.38
CA LEU A 251 -4.76 -1.55 4.98
C LEU A 251 -3.79 -0.39 4.74
N ARG A 252 -4.23 0.67 4.05
CA ARG A 252 -3.39 1.84 3.81
C ARG A 252 -2.94 2.48 5.12
N ARG A 253 -3.85 2.76 6.05
CA ARG A 253 -3.50 3.33 7.36
C ARG A 253 -2.53 2.44 8.14
N GLN A 254 -2.71 1.13 8.06
CA GLN A 254 -1.77 0.18 8.66
C GLN A 254 -0.40 0.29 7.99
N GLY A 255 -0.35 0.33 6.66
CA GLY A 255 0.89 0.41 5.88
C GLY A 255 1.66 1.71 6.11
N GLU A 256 0.97 2.85 6.07
CA GLU A 256 1.53 4.17 6.39
C GLU A 256 2.13 4.19 7.81
N LEU A 257 1.48 3.53 8.78
CA LEU A 257 2.03 3.41 10.14
C LEU A 257 3.33 2.60 10.15
N LEU A 258 3.45 1.56 9.32
CA LEU A 258 4.69 0.78 9.21
C LEU A 258 5.81 1.60 8.56
N GLN A 259 5.50 2.31 7.47
CA GLN A 259 6.43 3.22 6.82
C GLN A 259 6.90 4.34 7.75
N GLN A 260 6.01 4.93 8.56
CA GLN A 260 6.38 5.94 9.57
C GLN A 260 7.31 5.37 10.64
N ARG A 261 7.12 4.11 11.04
CA ARG A 261 8.00 3.41 12.00
C ARG A 261 9.37 3.15 11.40
N ALA A 262 9.43 2.69 10.14
CA ALA A 262 10.67 2.53 9.39
C ALA A 262 11.40 3.88 9.25
N ALA A 263 10.70 4.96 8.87
CA ALA A 263 11.27 6.31 8.78
C ALA A 263 11.79 6.82 10.13
N ARG A 264 11.12 6.49 11.24
CA ARG A 264 11.60 6.81 12.59
C ARG A 264 12.85 6.00 12.95
N LEU A 265 12.92 4.75 12.54
CA LEU A 265 14.14 3.94 12.67
C LEU A 265 15.28 4.54 11.83
N SER A 266 15.05 4.91 10.57
CA SER A 266 16.07 5.53 9.69
C SER A 266 16.65 6.78 10.34
N ARG A 267 15.80 7.72 10.79
CA ARG A 267 16.26 8.94 11.49
C ARG A 267 17.05 8.63 12.76
N TRP A 268 16.69 7.56 13.46
CA TRP A 268 17.46 7.11 14.62
C TRP A 268 18.79 6.50 14.19
N LEU A 269 18.88 5.71 13.12
CA LEU A 269 20.16 5.16 12.67
C LEU A 269 21.11 6.30 12.20
N SER A 270 20.60 7.28 11.47
CA SER A 270 21.35 8.43 10.92
C SER A 270 21.69 9.53 11.95
N GLY A 271 21.72 9.22 13.25
CA GLY A 271 22.09 10.20 14.27
C GLY A 271 23.56 10.64 14.16
N PRO A 272 23.88 11.93 14.34
CA PRO A 272 25.16 12.54 13.93
C PRO A 272 26.42 11.96 14.58
N ASP A 273 26.32 11.38 15.79
CA ASP A 273 27.52 11.02 16.57
C ASP A 273 27.79 9.51 16.70
N THR A 274 27.00 8.64 16.06
CA THR A 274 27.02 7.19 16.40
C THR A 274 26.48 6.26 15.29
N LEU A 275 26.62 6.60 14.00
CA LEU A 275 26.10 5.77 12.91
C LEU A 275 26.70 4.35 12.93
N GLU A 276 28.02 4.24 12.80
CA GLU A 276 28.75 2.95 12.81
C GLU A 276 28.43 2.13 14.08
N ASP A 277 28.45 2.79 15.23
CA ASP A 277 28.10 2.18 16.52
C ASP A 277 26.66 1.63 16.54
N ARG A 278 25.69 2.40 16.00
CA ARG A 278 24.27 1.98 15.91
C ARG A 278 24.10 0.80 14.98
N LEU A 279 24.75 0.81 13.82
CA LEU A 279 24.67 -0.29 12.86
C LEU A 279 25.32 -1.56 13.42
N THR A 280 26.54 -1.44 13.95
CA THR A 280 27.25 -2.54 14.62
C THR A 280 26.41 -3.12 15.76
N PHE A 281 25.77 -2.26 16.56
CA PHE A 281 24.88 -2.69 17.63
C PHE A 281 23.66 -3.47 17.09
N CYS A 282 23.04 -3.03 16.00
CA CYS A 282 21.92 -3.75 15.38
C CYS A 282 22.34 -5.15 14.92
N ILE A 283 23.50 -5.27 14.26
CA ILE A 283 24.00 -6.57 13.77
C ILE A 283 24.35 -7.51 14.94
N ARG A 284 24.91 -6.98 16.04
CA ARG A 284 25.13 -7.78 17.25
C ARG A 284 23.83 -8.33 17.82
N LEU A 285 22.77 -7.53 17.85
CA LEU A 285 21.47 -7.97 18.34
C LEU A 285 20.80 -8.98 17.39
N TRP A 286 21.01 -8.83 16.07
CA TRP A 286 20.66 -9.84 15.08
C TRP A 286 21.36 -11.17 15.37
N ASN A 287 22.68 -11.15 15.58
CA ASN A 287 23.48 -12.33 15.91
C ASN A 287 23.08 -12.99 17.23
N LEU A 288 22.75 -12.17 18.23
CA LEU A 288 22.22 -12.66 19.50
C LEU A 288 20.86 -13.34 19.33
N ALA A 289 20.14 -13.14 18.23
CA ALA A 289 18.91 -13.84 17.89
C ALA A 289 19.13 -15.03 16.95
N GLY A 290 20.36 -15.27 16.48
CA GLY A 290 20.73 -16.37 15.59
C GLY A 290 20.49 -17.75 16.19
N THR A 291 20.06 -18.72 15.37
CA THR A 291 19.74 -20.10 15.81
C THR A 291 20.98 -20.94 16.11
N GLU A 292 22.14 -20.62 15.55
CA GLU A 292 23.40 -21.28 15.94
C GLU A 292 23.82 -20.92 17.38
N HIS A 293 23.36 -19.77 17.88
CA HIS A 293 23.55 -19.37 19.27
C HIS A 293 22.75 -20.25 20.26
N ASP A 294 21.75 -21.00 19.79
CA ASP A 294 21.01 -21.98 20.61
C ASP A 294 21.86 -23.22 20.94
N GLN A 295 22.90 -23.52 20.16
CA GLN A 295 23.86 -24.60 20.50
C GLN A 295 24.89 -24.15 21.54
N LEU A 296 25.16 -22.85 21.67
CA LEU A 296 26.18 -22.28 22.57
C LEU A 296 25.62 -21.76 23.90
N LEU A 297 24.38 -21.28 23.95
CA LEU A 297 23.76 -20.75 25.18
C LEU A 297 22.43 -21.46 25.47
N ALA A 298 22.51 -22.60 26.14
CA ALA A 298 21.40 -23.51 26.44
C ALA A 298 20.30 -22.95 27.40
N THR A 299 20.18 -21.63 27.65
CA THR A 299 19.09 -21.10 28.50
C THR A 299 18.55 -19.73 28.07
N LYS A 300 17.21 -19.60 28.02
CA LYS A 300 16.47 -18.35 27.71
C LYS A 300 16.88 -17.16 28.58
N GLU A 301 17.31 -17.39 29.82
CA GLU A 301 17.75 -16.33 30.75
C GLU A 301 19.11 -15.72 30.39
N ALA A 302 20.06 -16.52 29.90
CA ALA A 302 21.39 -16.03 29.54
C ALA A 302 21.31 -15.03 28.38
N VAL A 303 20.42 -15.29 27.43
CA VAL A 303 20.12 -14.40 26.30
C VAL A 303 19.50 -13.08 26.78
N GLY A 304 18.51 -13.16 27.67
CA GLY A 304 17.89 -11.96 28.24
C GLY A 304 18.90 -11.08 28.98
N ARG A 305 19.81 -11.70 29.75
CA ARG A 305 20.90 -11.00 30.44
C ARG A 305 21.91 -10.38 29.47
N ALA A 306 22.34 -11.11 28.44
CA ALA A 306 23.27 -10.60 27.42
C ALA A 306 22.67 -9.41 26.65
N CYS A 307 21.39 -9.48 26.29
CA CYS A 307 20.70 -8.40 25.59
C CYS A 307 20.50 -7.18 26.49
N ALA A 308 20.08 -7.37 27.74
CA ALA A 308 19.98 -6.27 28.70
C ALA A 308 21.34 -5.62 28.96
N PHE A 309 22.41 -6.42 29.02
CA PHE A 309 23.77 -5.94 29.17
C PHE A 309 24.22 -5.12 27.96
N GLU A 310 24.05 -5.61 26.74
CA GLU A 310 24.43 -4.88 25.52
C GLU A 310 23.60 -3.60 25.34
N VAL A 311 22.30 -3.63 25.62
CA VAL A 311 21.44 -2.43 25.62
C VAL A 311 21.91 -1.40 26.65
N ARG A 312 22.28 -1.84 27.86
CA ARG A 312 22.77 -0.94 28.92
C ARG A 312 24.14 -0.36 28.57
N ARG A 313 25.05 -1.20 28.08
CA ARG A 313 26.37 -0.81 27.60
C ARG A 313 26.28 0.21 26.48
N PHE A 314 25.41 -0.01 25.50
CA PHE A 314 25.18 0.91 24.40
C PHE A 314 24.59 2.25 24.89
N ARG A 315 23.58 2.22 25.77
CA ARG A 315 23.02 3.44 26.38
C ARG A 315 24.07 4.26 27.12
N SER A 316 24.92 3.61 27.91
CA SER A 316 25.99 4.30 28.65
C SER A 316 27.03 4.96 27.73
N ARG A 317 27.20 4.46 26.50
CA ARG A 317 28.10 5.05 25.50
C ARG A 317 27.46 6.24 24.77
N ILE A 318 26.20 6.13 24.37
CA ILE A 318 25.50 7.19 23.61
C ILE A 318 25.04 8.33 24.51
N ASN A 319 24.66 8.03 25.75
CA ASN A 319 24.19 9.03 26.71
C ASN A 319 24.63 8.65 28.13
N PRO A 320 25.87 9.01 28.55
CA PRO A 320 26.42 8.63 29.84
C PRO A 320 25.64 9.19 31.04
N HIS A 321 24.74 10.16 30.83
CA HIS A 321 23.88 10.74 31.88
C HIS A 321 22.50 10.08 31.99
N ALA A 322 22.11 9.19 31.07
CA ALA A 322 20.79 8.56 31.08
C ALA A 322 20.56 7.56 32.24
N ASP A 323 21.63 6.99 32.80
CA ASP A 323 21.55 5.96 33.85
C ASP A 323 21.25 6.51 35.26
N GLN A 324 21.10 7.84 35.43
CA GLN A 324 20.71 8.43 36.72
C GLN A 324 19.20 8.44 36.98
N LEU A 325 18.37 8.08 35.99
CA LEU A 325 16.92 8.07 36.10
C LEU A 325 16.35 6.78 35.51
N THR A 326 16.28 5.70 36.30
CA THR A 326 15.22 4.66 36.27
C THR A 326 15.60 3.49 37.18
N LEU A 327 15.14 3.56 38.42
CA LEU A 327 15.17 2.45 39.37
C LEU A 327 13.79 2.37 40.06
N PHE A 328 12.72 2.24 39.27
CA PHE A 328 11.39 1.90 39.77
C PHE A 328 10.59 1.08 38.73
N ASP A 329 10.17 -0.10 39.19
CA ASP A 329 9.06 -0.96 38.77
C ASP A 329 8.96 -1.49 37.33
N LEU A 330 9.34 -2.77 37.17
CA LEU A 330 8.86 -3.67 36.12
C LEU A 330 8.26 -4.94 36.74
N HIS A 331 6.96 -4.88 37.05
CA HIS A 331 6.00 -5.99 37.10
C HIS A 331 4.57 -5.39 37.17
N PRO A 332 3.47 -6.10 36.83
CA PRO A 332 3.20 -7.19 35.88
C PRO A 332 2.09 -6.81 34.85
N SER A 333 1.86 -7.64 33.81
CA SER A 333 0.51 -8.14 33.45
C SER A 333 0.53 -8.92 32.12
N SER A 334 0.67 -10.24 32.20
CA SER A 334 0.72 -11.17 31.07
C SER A 334 -0.65 -11.76 30.66
N GLU A 335 -1.78 -11.19 31.09
CA GLU A 335 -3.09 -11.87 30.92
C GLU A 335 -4.07 -11.30 29.88
N ARG A 336 -3.70 -10.28 29.08
CA ARG A 336 -4.66 -9.70 28.10
C ARG A 336 -4.50 -10.12 26.62
N ARG A 337 -3.57 -11.01 26.28
CA ARG A 337 -3.33 -11.39 24.86
C ARG A 337 -3.91 -12.74 24.41
N ALA A 338 -4.62 -13.46 25.27
CA ALA A 338 -5.23 -14.75 24.90
C ALA A 338 -6.62 -14.64 24.22
N SER A 339 -7.24 -13.45 24.11
CA SER A 339 -8.61 -13.31 23.62
C SER A 339 -8.76 -12.90 22.14
N LEU A 340 -7.68 -12.62 21.41
CA LEU A 340 -7.76 -12.12 20.02
C LEU A 340 -7.30 -13.11 18.93
N ARG A 341 -6.85 -14.32 19.27
CA ARG A 341 -6.40 -15.34 18.30
C ARG A 341 -7.41 -16.44 17.94
N ARG A 342 -8.69 -16.33 18.34
CA ARG A 342 -9.74 -17.33 18.02
C ARG A 342 -10.86 -16.82 17.08
N ARG A 343 -10.60 -15.82 16.23
CA ARG A 343 -11.63 -15.30 15.29
C ARG A 343 -11.16 -15.06 13.85
N ALA A 344 -10.13 -15.76 13.38
CA ALA A 344 -9.65 -15.66 12.00
C ALA A 344 -9.61 -17.03 11.29
N THR A 345 -10.58 -17.89 11.56
CA THR A 345 -10.85 -19.09 10.76
C THR A 345 -12.35 -19.20 10.61
N HIS A 346 -12.89 -18.68 9.50
CA HIS A 346 -14.10 -19.10 8.79
C HIS A 346 -14.44 -18.02 7.74
N LEU A 347 -13.85 -18.14 6.55
CA LEU A 347 -14.49 -17.63 5.33
C LEU A 347 -15.52 -18.69 4.88
N PRO A 348 -16.73 -18.30 4.45
CA PRO A 348 -17.65 -19.22 3.80
C PRO A 348 -17.21 -19.39 2.34
N THR A 349 -17.07 -20.64 1.91
CA THR A 349 -16.97 -20.99 0.49
C THR A 349 -18.32 -20.79 -0.20
N PRO A 350 -18.35 -20.27 -1.45
CA PRO A 350 -19.41 -20.59 -2.40
C PRO A 350 -19.31 -22.03 -2.92
#